data_AF-A0A7Y2AUU7-F1
#
_entry.id   AF-A0A7Y2AUU7-F1
#
_cell.length_a   1.000
_cell.length_b   1.000
_cell.length_c   1.000
_cell.angle_alpha   90.00
_cell.angle_beta   90.00
_cell.angle_gamma   90.00
#
_symmetry.space_group_name_H-M   'P 1'
#
loop_
_entity.id
_entity.type
_entity.pdbx_description
1 polymer ?
#
loop_
_entity_poly.entity_id
_entity_poly.type
_entity_poly.pdbx_seq_one_letter_code
_entity_poly.pdbx_strand_id
1 'polypeptide(L)'
;MSTIIDVHARQILDSRGNPTVEVDVITENGVLGRAAVPSGASTGEHEAVELRDGGKTFMGKGVSKAVENVNTILANKITGMLVFEQNLIDQTMLELDGTPNKSKLGANAILGVSLAVAKAAANELGMSLYRYVGGVSANTLPVPMMNIINGGSHSDAPIAFQEFMIMPIKAKSFSHAMQMGTEIFHNLKKVLHDRGLSTAVGDEGGFAPTLDGTEDALDTIGKAVEKAGYSFGDEVMIALDCAAAEFYENGKYDYTKFEGESGAIRTSDEQAAYLAELSKKYPIISIEDGMDENDWDGFKTLTDLIGDSVQLVGDDLFVTNVERLS
;
A
#
# COMPACT_ATOMS: atom_id res chain seq x y z
N MET A 1 -24.37 21.60 -18.86
CA MET A 1 -24.49 20.31 -18.14
C MET A 1 -23.06 19.80 -17.94
N SER A 2 -22.77 18.93 -16.98
CA SER A 2 -21.39 18.48 -16.72
C SER A 2 -21.22 17.06 -17.26
N THR A 3 -21.60 16.89 -18.53
CA THR A 3 -21.66 15.61 -19.23
C THR A 3 -20.26 15.21 -19.68
N ILE A 4 -19.93 13.93 -19.60
CA ILE A 4 -18.68 13.36 -20.14
C ILE A 4 -18.76 13.38 -21.67
N ILE A 5 -17.79 14.00 -22.34
CA ILE A 5 -17.70 14.07 -23.81
C ILE A 5 -16.51 13.33 -24.39
N ASP A 6 -15.47 13.08 -23.59
CA ASP A 6 -14.28 12.37 -24.04
C ASP A 6 -13.66 11.59 -22.86
N VAL A 7 -13.17 10.39 -23.17
CA VAL A 7 -12.47 9.50 -22.24
C VAL A 7 -11.32 8.88 -23.02
N HIS A 8 -10.10 9.13 -22.55
CA HIS A 8 -8.91 8.70 -23.27
C HIS A 8 -7.87 8.11 -22.33
N ALA A 9 -7.41 6.91 -22.63
CA ALA A 9 -6.33 6.24 -21.93
C ALA A 9 -5.03 6.19 -22.73
N ARG A 10 -3.93 6.19 -21.99
CA ARG A 10 -2.58 6.00 -22.50
C ARG A 10 -1.75 5.14 -21.56
N GLN A 11 -0.71 4.51 -22.10
CA GLN A 11 0.30 3.83 -21.30
C GLN A 11 1.35 4.85 -20.84
N ILE A 12 1.62 4.87 -19.53
CA ILE A 12 2.74 5.60 -18.92
C ILE A 12 3.62 4.61 -18.14
N LEU A 13 4.63 5.11 -17.41
CA LEU A 13 5.49 4.29 -16.54
C LEU A 13 5.28 4.66 -15.07
N ASP A 14 5.28 3.64 -14.20
CA ASP A 14 5.24 3.79 -12.75
C ASP A 14 6.62 4.11 -12.15
N SER A 15 6.70 4.23 -10.82
CA SER A 15 7.95 4.52 -10.09
C SER A 15 9.04 3.46 -10.24
N ARG A 16 8.65 2.22 -10.58
CA ARG A 16 9.55 1.08 -10.81
C ARG A 16 9.90 0.91 -12.30
N GLY A 17 9.41 1.81 -13.16
CA GLY A 17 9.63 1.78 -14.60
C GLY A 17 8.78 0.73 -15.33
N ASN A 18 7.77 0.15 -14.69
CA ASN A 18 6.82 -0.76 -15.37
C ASN A 18 5.69 0.04 -16.03
N PRO A 19 5.12 -0.45 -17.15
CA PRO A 19 3.94 0.17 -17.73
C PRO A 19 2.73 0.22 -16.78
N THR A 20 1.97 1.31 -16.82
CA THR A 20 0.65 1.43 -16.18
C THR A 20 -0.31 2.30 -17.00
N VAL A 21 -1.59 2.30 -16.64
CA VAL A 21 -2.67 3.01 -17.32
C VAL A 21 -2.83 4.41 -16.73
N GLU A 22 -2.89 5.43 -17.60
CA GLU A 22 -3.37 6.78 -17.27
C GLU A 22 -4.62 7.10 -18.08
N VAL A 23 -5.64 7.66 -17.45
CA VAL A 23 -6.93 8.01 -18.06
C VAL A 23 -7.22 9.49 -17.86
N ASP A 24 -7.67 10.14 -18.94
CA ASP A 24 -8.26 11.46 -18.96
C ASP A 24 -9.77 11.34 -19.18
N VAL A 25 -10.56 12.14 -18.45
CA VAL A 25 -11.99 12.35 -18.66
C VAL A 25 -12.22 13.85 -18.85
N ILE A 26 -12.88 14.21 -19.95
CA ILE A 26 -13.20 15.61 -20.28
C ILE A 26 -14.72 15.79 -20.34
N THR A 27 -15.19 16.86 -19.72
CA THR A 27 -16.61 17.24 -19.71
C THR A 27 -16.96 18.22 -20.84
N GLU A 28 -18.25 18.43 -21.11
CA GLU A 28 -18.72 19.40 -22.11
C GLU A 28 -18.31 20.85 -21.82
N ASN A 29 -17.97 21.17 -20.56
CA ASN A 29 -17.42 22.48 -20.17
C ASN A 29 -15.89 22.56 -20.35
N GLY A 30 -15.25 21.51 -20.87
CA GLY A 30 -13.80 21.42 -21.07
C GLY A 30 -13.02 21.14 -19.79
N VAL A 31 -13.67 20.65 -18.73
CA VAL A 31 -13.01 20.31 -17.47
C VAL A 31 -12.36 18.94 -17.58
N LEU A 32 -11.08 18.85 -17.18
CA LEU A 32 -10.29 17.62 -17.20
C LEU A 32 -10.20 17.00 -15.80
N GLY A 33 -10.42 15.70 -15.72
CA GLY A 33 -9.95 14.83 -14.64
C GLY A 33 -8.95 13.81 -15.16
N ARG A 34 -7.84 13.61 -14.44
CA ARG A 34 -6.77 12.68 -14.84
C ARG A 34 -6.36 11.77 -13.70
N ALA A 35 -6.23 10.48 -13.97
CA ALA A 35 -5.74 9.51 -13.00
C ALA A 35 -4.79 8.50 -13.64
N ALA A 36 -3.70 8.20 -12.95
CA ALA A 36 -2.83 7.06 -13.22
C ALA A 36 -3.09 5.98 -12.16
N VAL A 37 -2.92 4.72 -12.54
CA VAL A 37 -3.19 3.57 -11.67
C VAL A 37 -1.90 3.03 -11.05
N PRO A 38 -1.84 2.82 -9.72
CA PRO A 38 -0.69 2.17 -9.09
C PRO A 38 -0.66 0.67 -9.41
N SER A 39 0.47 0.01 -9.11
CA SER A 39 0.64 -1.43 -9.27
C SER A 39 1.48 -1.98 -8.12
N GLY A 40 0.95 -2.99 -7.42
CA GLY A 40 1.58 -3.66 -6.28
C GLY A 40 2.79 -4.51 -6.65
N ALA A 41 3.68 -4.77 -5.69
CA ALA A 41 4.82 -5.68 -5.83
C ALA A 41 4.44 -7.10 -5.42
N SER A 42 3.94 -7.23 -4.20
CA SER A 42 3.11 -8.35 -3.76
C SER A 42 1.67 -8.11 -4.18
N THR A 43 0.94 -9.18 -4.51
CA THR A 43 -0.49 -9.12 -4.79
C THR A 43 -1.15 -10.30 -4.11
N GLY A 44 -2.10 -10.05 -3.21
CA GLY A 44 -2.85 -11.10 -2.53
C GLY A 44 -3.66 -11.95 -3.52
N GLU A 45 -3.88 -13.23 -3.19
CA GLU A 45 -4.51 -14.19 -4.12
C GLU A 45 -5.93 -13.79 -4.54
N HIS A 46 -6.59 -12.98 -3.71
CA HIS A 46 -7.99 -12.59 -3.86
C HIS A 46 -8.21 -11.19 -4.44
N GLU A 47 -7.15 -10.51 -4.88
CA GLU A 47 -7.22 -9.17 -5.44
C GLU A 47 -8.00 -9.08 -6.77
N ALA A 48 -8.44 -7.85 -7.09
CA ALA A 48 -8.93 -7.55 -8.43
C ALA A 48 -7.76 -7.54 -9.43
N VAL A 49 -7.98 -8.13 -10.62
CA VAL A 49 -6.87 -8.46 -11.53
C VAL A 49 -6.39 -7.24 -12.31
N GLU A 50 -5.10 -6.91 -12.15
CA GLU A 50 -4.40 -6.01 -13.07
C GLU A 50 -4.20 -6.70 -14.44
N LEU A 51 -4.81 -6.14 -15.50
CA LEU A 51 -4.67 -6.73 -16.84
C LEU A 51 -3.34 -6.31 -17.49
N ARG A 52 -2.44 -7.28 -17.63
CA ARG A 52 -1.16 -7.18 -18.36
C ARG A 52 -1.24 -7.87 -19.72
N ASP A 53 -0.43 -7.41 -20.67
CA ASP A 53 -0.43 -7.91 -22.05
C ASP A 53 0.11 -9.33 -22.17
N GLY A 54 1.09 -9.69 -21.33
CA GLY A 54 1.95 -10.85 -21.50
C GLY A 54 2.94 -10.68 -22.66
N GLY A 55 3.68 -11.74 -22.99
CA GLY A 55 4.63 -11.74 -24.10
C GLY A 55 5.98 -11.07 -23.79
N LYS A 56 6.61 -10.45 -24.80
CA LYS A 56 8.00 -9.96 -24.70
C LYS A 56 8.13 -8.46 -24.36
N THR A 57 7.18 -7.64 -24.79
CA THR A 57 7.23 -6.18 -24.62
C THR A 57 7.16 -5.83 -23.14
N PHE A 58 8.10 -5.01 -22.65
CA PHE A 58 8.28 -4.73 -21.22
C PHE A 58 8.30 -6.01 -20.35
N MET A 59 8.93 -7.08 -20.86
CA MET A 59 8.98 -8.38 -20.18
C MET A 59 7.58 -8.96 -19.86
N GLY A 60 6.60 -8.66 -20.71
CA GLY A 60 5.21 -9.09 -20.56
C GLY A 60 4.34 -8.15 -19.73
N LYS A 61 4.91 -7.06 -19.19
CA LYS A 61 4.22 -6.11 -18.31
C LYS A 61 3.51 -4.95 -19.03
N GLY A 62 3.42 -4.99 -20.37
CA GLY A 62 2.65 -4.01 -21.14
C GLY A 62 1.18 -3.95 -20.69
N VAL A 63 0.52 -2.81 -20.90
CA VAL A 63 -0.89 -2.59 -20.53
C VAL A 63 -1.73 -2.11 -21.74
N SER A 64 -1.30 -2.44 -22.96
CA SER A 64 -1.97 -1.99 -24.18
C SER A 64 -3.41 -2.51 -24.28
N LYS A 65 -3.69 -3.73 -23.81
CA LYS A 65 -5.06 -4.27 -23.75
C LYS A 65 -5.96 -3.48 -22.80
N ALA A 66 -5.47 -3.13 -21.61
CA ALA A 66 -6.22 -2.31 -20.65
C ALA A 66 -6.49 -0.90 -21.22
N VAL A 67 -5.49 -0.29 -21.87
CA VAL A 67 -5.63 1.00 -22.56
C VAL A 67 -6.66 0.93 -23.69
N GLU A 68 -6.64 -0.15 -24.50
CA GLU A 68 -7.62 -0.38 -25.56
C GLU A 68 -9.04 -0.55 -24.98
N ASN A 69 -9.19 -1.32 -23.90
CA ASN A 69 -10.47 -1.48 -23.20
C ASN A 69 -11.04 -0.14 -22.74
N VAL A 70 -10.22 0.77 -22.20
CA VAL A 70 -10.67 2.11 -21.84
C VAL A 70 -11.13 2.88 -23.09
N ASN A 71 -10.27 2.98 -24.09
CA ASN A 71 -10.50 3.81 -25.28
C ASN A 71 -11.66 3.33 -26.17
N THR A 72 -12.00 2.04 -26.13
CA THR A 72 -12.97 1.46 -27.07
C THR A 72 -14.22 0.91 -26.40
N ILE A 73 -14.14 0.40 -25.17
CA ILE A 73 -15.27 -0.26 -24.50
C ILE A 73 -15.85 0.69 -23.44
N LEU A 74 -15.02 1.11 -22.48
CA LEU A 74 -15.47 1.96 -21.37
C LEU A 74 -15.87 3.36 -21.86
N ALA A 75 -15.03 4.00 -22.68
CA ALA A 75 -15.30 5.33 -23.25
C ALA A 75 -16.66 5.38 -23.97
N ASN A 76 -16.92 4.42 -24.86
CA ASN A 76 -18.18 4.33 -25.59
C ASN A 76 -19.40 4.14 -24.67
N LYS A 77 -19.21 3.49 -23.52
CA LYS A 77 -20.30 3.20 -22.59
C LYS A 77 -20.66 4.40 -21.71
N ILE A 78 -19.68 5.18 -21.26
CA ILE A 78 -19.89 6.24 -20.26
C ILE A 78 -19.98 7.66 -20.87
N THR A 79 -19.57 7.84 -22.13
CA THR A 79 -19.76 9.11 -22.83
C THR A 79 -21.25 9.46 -22.89
N GLY A 80 -21.59 10.71 -22.57
CA GLY A 80 -22.97 11.17 -22.44
C GLY A 80 -23.56 11.03 -21.02
N MET A 81 -22.87 10.39 -20.08
CA MET A 81 -23.29 10.36 -18.67
C MET A 81 -22.89 11.66 -17.94
N LEU A 82 -23.63 12.00 -16.89
CA LEU A 82 -23.28 13.11 -15.99
C LEU A 82 -22.11 12.70 -15.09
N VAL A 83 -21.07 13.53 -15.05
CA VAL A 83 -19.83 13.23 -14.28
C VAL A 83 -20.07 13.10 -12.77
N PHE A 84 -21.18 13.66 -12.26
CA PHE A 84 -21.55 13.60 -10.83
C PHE A 84 -22.16 12.26 -10.41
N GLU A 85 -22.54 11.40 -11.36
CA GLU A 85 -23.19 10.11 -11.10
C GLU A 85 -22.14 8.99 -10.87
N GLN A 86 -21.22 9.21 -9.93
CA GLN A 86 -20.08 8.31 -9.66
C GLN A 86 -20.51 6.85 -9.49
N ASN A 87 -21.48 6.59 -8.61
CA ASN A 87 -21.97 5.23 -8.33
C ASN A 87 -22.58 4.56 -9.57
N LEU A 88 -23.31 5.32 -10.40
CA LEU A 88 -23.89 4.80 -11.64
C LEU A 88 -22.80 4.45 -12.65
N ILE A 89 -21.80 5.31 -12.79
CA ILE A 89 -20.68 5.11 -13.71
C ILE A 89 -19.87 3.88 -13.27
N ASP A 90 -19.50 3.79 -12.00
CA ASP A 90 -18.77 2.65 -11.44
C ASP A 90 -19.56 1.35 -11.62
N GLN A 91 -20.85 1.34 -11.25
CA GLN A 91 -21.71 0.17 -11.44
C GLN A 91 -21.83 -0.23 -12.91
N THR A 92 -21.93 0.74 -13.82
CA THR A 92 -21.98 0.48 -15.26
C THR A 92 -20.70 -0.22 -15.75
N MET A 93 -19.53 0.19 -15.26
CA MET A 93 -18.25 -0.43 -15.63
C MET A 93 -18.13 -1.85 -15.06
N LEU A 94 -18.58 -2.06 -13.81
CA LEU A 94 -18.60 -3.38 -13.18
C LEU A 94 -19.51 -4.36 -13.94
N GLU A 95 -20.72 -3.93 -14.31
CA GLU A 95 -21.66 -4.74 -15.10
C GLU A 95 -21.13 -5.06 -16.49
N LEU A 96 -20.41 -4.12 -17.12
CA LEU A 96 -19.83 -4.30 -18.45
C LEU A 96 -18.68 -5.32 -18.45
N ASP A 97 -17.88 -5.32 -17.38
CA ASP A 97 -16.88 -6.35 -17.12
C ASP A 97 -17.56 -7.70 -16.85
N GLY A 98 -18.47 -7.75 -15.88
CA GLY A 98 -19.28 -8.93 -15.57
C GLY A 98 -18.52 -10.06 -14.87
N THR A 99 -17.27 -9.85 -14.45
CA THR A 99 -16.49 -10.81 -13.66
C THR A 99 -16.30 -10.32 -12.23
N PRO A 100 -16.22 -11.22 -11.23
CA PRO A 100 -16.12 -10.82 -9.82
C PRO A 100 -14.82 -10.06 -9.50
N ASN A 101 -13.74 -10.33 -10.25
CA ASN A 101 -12.41 -9.78 -10.03
C ASN A 101 -11.95 -8.80 -11.11
N LYS A 102 -12.87 -8.29 -11.95
CA LYS A 102 -12.58 -7.32 -13.03
C LYS A 102 -11.58 -7.83 -14.08
N SER A 103 -11.47 -9.15 -14.25
CA SER A 103 -10.44 -9.79 -15.09
C SER A 103 -10.65 -9.61 -16.59
N LYS A 104 -11.85 -9.25 -17.05
CA LYS A 104 -12.14 -9.10 -18.48
C LYS A 104 -11.66 -7.75 -19.03
N LEU A 105 -11.95 -6.66 -18.32
CA LEU A 105 -11.56 -5.31 -18.71
C LEU A 105 -10.26 -4.88 -18.04
N GLY A 106 -9.93 -5.46 -16.90
CA GLY A 106 -8.80 -5.11 -16.04
C GLY A 106 -9.22 -4.13 -14.95
N ALA A 107 -8.88 -4.45 -13.70
CA ALA A 107 -9.09 -3.56 -12.57
C ALA A 107 -8.39 -2.22 -12.78
N ASN A 108 -7.23 -2.22 -13.44
CA ASN A 108 -6.48 -1.04 -13.84
C ASN A 108 -7.19 -0.17 -14.89
N ALA A 109 -7.93 -0.74 -15.82
CA ALA A 109 -8.76 0.05 -16.74
C ALA A 109 -9.92 0.74 -16.00
N ILE A 110 -10.65 -0.03 -15.19
CA ILE A 110 -11.84 0.44 -14.46
C ILE A 110 -11.47 1.51 -13.43
N LEU A 111 -10.43 1.27 -12.63
CA LEU A 111 -9.98 2.21 -11.59
C LEU A 111 -9.48 3.53 -12.21
N GLY A 112 -8.75 3.46 -13.33
CA GLY A 112 -8.28 4.65 -14.04
C GLY A 112 -9.43 5.57 -14.45
N VAL A 113 -10.48 5.00 -15.03
CA VAL A 113 -11.69 5.75 -15.39
C VAL A 113 -12.42 6.28 -14.15
N SER A 114 -12.65 5.43 -13.15
CA SER A 114 -13.37 5.79 -11.91
C SER A 114 -12.76 7.01 -11.21
N LEU A 115 -11.44 7.01 -11.03
CA LEU A 115 -10.72 8.11 -10.38
C LEU A 115 -10.66 9.37 -11.26
N ALA A 116 -10.55 9.22 -12.59
CA ALA A 116 -10.54 10.35 -13.51
C ALA A 116 -11.91 11.06 -13.54
N VAL A 117 -13.02 10.30 -13.48
CA VAL A 117 -14.38 10.84 -13.34
C VAL A 117 -14.53 11.62 -12.04
N ALA A 118 -14.14 11.06 -10.90
CA ALA A 118 -14.24 11.75 -9.60
C ALA A 118 -13.46 13.08 -9.59
N LYS A 119 -12.28 13.10 -10.21
CA LYS A 119 -11.47 14.32 -10.36
C LYS A 119 -12.10 15.33 -11.29
N ALA A 120 -12.66 14.90 -12.42
CA ALA A 120 -13.38 15.78 -13.34
C ALA A 120 -14.60 16.42 -12.65
N ALA A 121 -15.37 15.63 -11.89
CA ALA A 121 -16.51 16.11 -11.11
C ALA A 121 -16.11 17.12 -10.03
N ALA A 122 -15.05 16.85 -9.26
CA ALA A 122 -14.54 17.79 -8.27
C ALA A 122 -14.12 19.12 -8.91
N ASN A 123 -13.43 19.04 -10.05
CA ASN A 123 -12.98 20.20 -10.81
C ASN A 123 -14.16 21.00 -11.42
N GLU A 124 -15.22 20.34 -11.88
CA GLU A 124 -16.45 20.99 -12.38
C GLU A 124 -17.11 21.87 -11.32
N LEU A 125 -17.06 21.44 -10.06
CA LEU A 125 -17.61 22.19 -8.93
C LEU A 125 -16.61 23.17 -8.31
N GLY A 126 -15.39 23.27 -8.85
CA GLY A 126 -14.34 24.13 -8.30
C GLY A 126 -13.93 23.77 -6.87
N MET A 127 -14.03 22.48 -6.50
CA MET A 127 -13.70 21.99 -5.16
C MET A 127 -12.52 21.01 -5.20
N SER A 128 -11.79 20.92 -4.10
CA SER A 128 -10.76 19.89 -3.93
C SER A 128 -11.38 18.48 -3.89
N LEU A 129 -10.68 17.47 -4.42
CA LEU A 129 -11.14 16.08 -4.46
C LEU A 129 -11.58 15.53 -3.10
N TYR A 130 -10.83 15.79 -2.02
CA TYR A 130 -11.18 15.29 -0.68
C TYR A 130 -12.51 15.86 -0.16
N ARG A 131 -12.87 17.09 -0.57
CA ARG A 131 -14.18 17.69 -0.27
C ARG A 131 -15.29 17.12 -1.13
N TYR A 132 -15.00 16.81 -2.39
CA TYR A 132 -15.95 16.16 -3.28
C TYR A 132 -16.33 14.77 -2.75
N VAL A 133 -15.34 13.96 -2.36
CA VAL A 133 -15.55 12.58 -1.89
C VAL A 133 -16.12 12.54 -0.47
N GLY A 134 -15.50 13.25 0.48
CA GLY A 134 -15.86 13.13 1.91
C GLY A 134 -16.78 14.23 2.45
N GLY A 135 -17.21 15.16 1.60
CA GLY A 135 -18.12 16.24 1.96
C GLY A 135 -17.57 17.23 2.99
N VAL A 136 -18.48 17.84 3.75
CA VAL A 136 -18.16 18.90 4.72
C VAL A 136 -17.34 18.41 5.93
N SER A 137 -17.40 17.11 6.23
CA SER A 137 -16.69 16.48 7.35
C SER A 137 -15.28 15.99 6.98
N ALA A 138 -14.86 16.08 5.71
CA ALA A 138 -13.50 15.74 5.29
C ALA A 138 -12.48 16.79 5.75
N ASN A 139 -12.08 16.74 7.02
CA ASN A 139 -11.18 17.70 7.65
C ASN A 139 -10.14 17.08 8.61
N THR A 140 -10.11 15.77 8.74
CA THR A 140 -9.09 15.04 9.53
C THR A 140 -7.90 14.69 8.65
N LEU A 141 -6.70 15.06 9.08
CA LEU A 141 -5.46 14.64 8.45
C LEU A 141 -4.95 13.34 9.10
N PRO A 142 -4.37 12.41 8.33
CA PRO A 142 -3.91 11.13 8.86
C PRO A 142 -2.62 11.29 9.67
N VAL A 143 -2.40 10.38 10.62
CA VAL A 143 -1.07 10.13 11.18
C VAL A 143 -0.34 9.22 10.18
N PRO A 144 0.80 9.64 9.62
CA PRO A 144 1.49 8.83 8.62
C PRO A 144 2.24 7.67 9.29
N MET A 145 2.10 6.48 8.71
CA MET A 145 3.04 5.37 8.89
C MET A 145 4.10 5.52 7.81
N MET A 146 5.35 5.76 8.19
CA MET A 146 6.42 6.09 7.25
C MET A 146 7.43 4.96 7.22
N ASN A 147 7.47 4.22 6.12
CA ASN A 147 8.49 3.19 5.90
C ASN A 147 9.89 3.82 5.83
N ILE A 148 10.82 3.30 6.64
CA ILE A 148 12.20 3.77 6.73
C ILE A 148 13.25 2.65 6.64
N ILE A 149 12.87 1.39 6.85
CA ILE A 149 13.72 0.21 6.65
C ILE A 149 12.90 -0.89 5.96
N ASN A 150 13.48 -1.47 4.92
CA ASN A 150 12.91 -2.54 4.11
C ASN A 150 13.61 -3.88 4.38
N GLY A 151 12.82 -4.95 4.49
CA GLY A 151 13.26 -6.35 4.51
C GLY A 151 12.41 -7.19 3.55
N GLY A 152 12.32 -8.49 3.81
CA GLY A 152 11.48 -9.42 3.05
C GLY A 152 11.74 -9.37 1.55
N SER A 153 10.68 -9.47 0.75
CA SER A 153 10.74 -9.46 -0.72
C SER A 153 11.15 -8.11 -1.33
N HIS A 154 11.20 -7.03 -0.52
CA HIS A 154 11.63 -5.70 -0.96
C HIS A 154 13.14 -5.44 -0.79
N SER A 155 13.92 -6.43 -0.33
CA SER A 155 15.32 -6.25 0.05
C SER A 155 16.12 -7.55 0.00
N ASP A 156 17.44 -7.44 -0.21
CA ASP A 156 18.39 -8.56 -0.01
C ASP A 156 18.87 -8.67 1.45
N ALA A 157 18.31 -7.87 2.36
CA ALA A 157 18.66 -7.89 3.79
C ALA A 157 18.12 -9.16 4.48
N PRO A 158 18.86 -9.73 5.46
CA PRO A 158 18.45 -10.95 6.15
C PRO A 158 17.41 -10.67 7.25
N ILE A 159 16.27 -10.08 6.85
CA ILE A 159 15.14 -9.75 7.71
C ILE A 159 13.87 -10.26 7.03
N ALA A 160 13.05 -11.03 7.74
CA ALA A 160 11.82 -11.57 7.17
C ALA A 160 10.72 -10.53 6.94
N PHE A 161 10.56 -9.58 7.86
CA PHE A 161 9.51 -8.55 7.76
C PHE A 161 9.80 -7.57 6.63
N GLN A 162 8.74 -7.19 5.91
CA GLN A 162 8.83 -6.38 4.71
C GLN A 162 9.09 -4.91 5.04
N GLU A 163 8.37 -4.32 6.00
CA GLU A 163 8.50 -2.90 6.31
C GLU A 163 8.58 -2.59 7.81
N PHE A 164 9.45 -1.65 8.14
CA PHE A 164 9.56 -1.06 9.47
C PHE A 164 9.28 0.43 9.38
N MET A 165 8.18 0.83 10.00
CA MET A 165 7.63 2.17 9.88
C MET A 165 7.69 2.94 11.19
N ILE A 166 7.91 4.24 11.10
CA ILE A 166 7.73 5.18 12.22
C ILE A 166 6.39 5.89 12.13
N MET A 167 5.80 6.15 13.29
CA MET A 167 4.55 6.88 13.45
C MET A 167 4.72 8.07 14.41
N PRO A 168 4.81 9.31 13.91
CA PRO A 168 4.91 10.51 14.74
C PRO A 168 3.54 10.90 15.37
N ILE A 169 3.09 10.11 16.34
CA ILE A 169 1.72 10.18 16.90
C ILE A 169 1.42 11.46 17.70
N LYS A 170 2.44 12.16 18.22
CA LYS A 170 2.27 13.43 18.97
C LYS A 170 2.53 14.67 18.13
N ALA A 171 2.65 14.53 16.80
CA ALA A 171 2.75 15.66 15.90
C ALA A 171 1.54 16.60 16.05
N LYS A 172 1.77 17.90 15.87
CA LYS A 172 0.74 18.95 16.06
C LYS A 172 -0.05 19.23 14.79
N SER A 173 0.44 18.73 13.66
CA SER A 173 -0.14 18.86 12.33
C SER A 173 0.53 17.81 11.43
N PHE A 174 -0.07 17.53 10.27
CA PHE A 174 0.56 16.67 9.27
C PHE A 174 1.93 17.18 8.82
N SER A 175 2.10 18.50 8.65
CA SER A 175 3.40 19.09 8.32
C SER A 175 4.45 18.86 9.40
N HIS A 176 4.07 18.91 10.69
CA HIS A 176 4.97 18.56 11.79
C HIS A 176 5.33 17.07 11.76
N ALA A 177 4.36 16.19 11.50
CA ALA A 177 4.62 14.75 11.34
C ALA A 177 5.62 14.47 10.20
N MET A 178 5.45 15.11 9.05
CA MET A 178 6.38 14.98 7.91
C MET A 178 7.80 15.49 8.26
N GLN A 179 7.90 16.59 9.01
CA GLN A 179 9.18 17.09 9.50
C GLN A 179 9.86 16.07 10.42
N MET A 180 9.14 15.56 11.43
CA MET A 180 9.65 14.56 12.36
C MET A 180 10.20 13.34 11.59
N GLY A 181 9.39 12.77 10.69
CA GLY A 181 9.79 11.62 9.89
C GLY A 181 11.03 11.88 9.02
N THR A 182 11.10 13.04 8.37
CA THR A 182 12.23 13.42 7.51
C THR A 182 13.53 13.55 8.32
N GLU A 183 13.46 14.17 9.50
CA GLU A 183 14.62 14.31 10.39
C GLU A 183 15.09 12.96 10.93
N ILE A 184 14.16 12.06 11.28
CA ILE A 184 14.46 10.70 11.71
C ILE A 184 15.11 9.91 10.56
N PHE A 185 14.55 9.96 9.35
CA PHE A 185 15.11 9.29 8.16
C PHE A 185 16.55 9.73 7.86
N HIS A 186 16.84 11.04 7.93
CA HIS A 186 18.20 11.53 7.71
C HIS A 186 19.17 11.19 8.86
N ASN A 187 18.70 11.08 10.10
CA ASN A 187 19.53 10.57 11.20
C ASN A 187 19.76 9.06 11.09
N LEU A 188 18.75 8.30 10.67
CA LEU A 188 18.88 6.87 10.37
C LEU A 188 19.96 6.64 9.32
N LYS A 189 19.95 7.42 8.22
CA LYS A 189 21.00 7.36 7.20
C LYS A 189 22.41 7.48 7.79
N LYS A 190 22.60 8.41 8.74
CA LYS A 190 23.90 8.59 9.43
C LYS A 190 24.22 7.41 10.34
N VAL A 191 23.25 6.91 11.11
CA VAL A 191 23.42 5.73 11.98
C VAL A 191 23.85 4.51 11.15
N LEU A 192 23.20 4.25 10.02
CA LEU A 192 23.56 3.16 9.11
C LEU A 192 24.95 3.36 8.53
N HIS A 193 25.26 4.56 8.05
CA HIS A 193 26.58 4.89 7.51
C HIS A 193 27.70 4.73 8.56
N ASP A 194 27.49 5.19 9.79
CA ASP A 194 28.46 5.07 10.90
C ASP A 194 28.70 3.59 11.28
N ARG A 195 27.72 2.72 11.02
CA ARG A 195 27.85 1.26 11.15
C ARG A 195 28.49 0.57 9.95
N GLY A 196 28.80 1.31 8.88
CA GLY A 196 29.31 0.75 7.62
C GLY A 196 28.27 0.02 6.79
N LEU A 197 26.98 0.28 7.02
CA LEU A 197 25.87 -0.35 6.30
C LEU A 197 25.46 0.47 5.07
N SER A 198 24.82 -0.21 4.12
CA SER A 198 24.28 0.43 2.92
C SER A 198 23.22 1.47 3.26
N THR A 199 23.21 2.58 2.53
CA THR A 199 22.15 3.59 2.56
C THR A 199 21.46 3.75 1.21
N ALA A 200 21.51 2.70 0.38
CA ALA A 200 20.65 2.60 -0.80
C ALA A 200 19.19 2.46 -0.35
N VAL A 201 18.28 2.94 -1.18
CA VAL A 201 16.84 2.90 -0.90
C VAL A 201 16.14 1.88 -1.79
N GLY A 202 15.11 1.23 -1.25
CA GLY A 202 14.22 0.33 -1.99
C GLY A 202 13.09 1.08 -2.71
N ASP A 203 12.07 0.34 -3.14
CA ASP A 203 10.96 0.84 -3.97
C ASP A 203 10.13 1.93 -3.24
N GLU A 204 10.00 1.85 -1.92
CA GLU A 204 9.26 2.78 -1.06
C GLU A 204 10.12 3.94 -0.54
N GLY A 205 11.42 3.96 -0.86
CA GLY A 205 12.36 4.98 -0.38
C GLY A 205 12.95 4.71 1.01
N GLY A 206 12.55 3.64 1.69
CA GLY A 206 13.19 3.12 2.91
C GLY A 206 14.58 2.53 2.63
N PHE A 207 15.44 2.44 3.64
CA PHE A 207 16.77 1.83 3.48
C PHE A 207 16.69 0.31 3.49
N ALA A 208 17.57 -0.35 2.73
CA ALA A 208 17.72 -1.82 2.71
C ALA A 208 19.10 -2.28 3.24
N PRO A 209 19.44 -2.03 4.51
CA PRO A 209 20.73 -2.42 5.08
C PRO A 209 20.76 -3.89 5.53
N THR A 210 21.94 -4.53 5.43
CA THR A 210 22.20 -5.85 6.01
C THR A 210 22.31 -5.77 7.53
N LEU A 211 21.18 -5.85 8.23
CA LEU A 211 21.09 -5.82 9.70
C LEU A 211 21.12 -7.24 10.29
N ASP A 212 21.33 -7.34 11.60
CA ASP A 212 21.38 -8.61 12.32
C ASP A 212 19.98 -9.11 12.75
N GLY A 213 18.97 -8.88 11.91
CA GLY A 213 17.57 -9.29 12.12
C GLY A 213 16.61 -8.19 12.62
N THR A 214 15.38 -8.58 12.92
CA THR A 214 14.26 -7.68 13.28
C THR A 214 14.55 -6.78 14.48
N GLU A 215 15.18 -7.31 15.54
CA GLU A 215 15.48 -6.51 16.73
C GLU A 215 16.55 -5.44 16.47
N ASP A 216 17.57 -5.76 15.68
CA ASP A 216 18.60 -4.79 15.29
C ASP A 216 18.01 -3.66 14.43
N ALA A 217 17.03 -3.96 13.58
CA ALA A 217 16.27 -2.94 12.85
C ALA A 217 15.55 -1.98 13.81
N LEU A 218 14.80 -2.52 14.78
CA LEU A 218 14.05 -1.73 15.77
C LEU A 218 14.97 -0.90 16.67
N ASP A 219 16.07 -1.48 17.16
CA ASP A 219 17.08 -0.77 17.96
C ASP A 219 17.74 0.36 17.17
N THR A 220 17.98 0.15 15.87
CA THR A 220 18.57 1.15 14.99
C THR A 220 17.62 2.31 14.72
N ILE A 221 16.33 2.02 14.54
CA ILE A 221 15.29 3.04 14.44
C ILE A 221 15.21 3.84 15.74
N GLY A 222 15.19 3.18 16.90
CA GLY A 222 15.20 3.85 18.21
C GLY A 222 16.36 4.83 18.34
N LYS A 223 17.59 4.42 17.99
CA LYS A 223 18.77 5.29 17.97
C LYS A 223 18.61 6.48 17.02
N ALA A 224 17.98 6.30 15.86
CA ALA A 224 17.74 7.36 14.90
C ALA A 224 16.71 8.38 15.41
N VAL A 225 15.64 7.90 16.06
CA VAL A 225 14.61 8.73 16.70
C VAL A 225 15.22 9.60 17.80
N GLU A 226 16.02 9.01 18.69
CA GLU A 226 16.69 9.74 19.76
C GLU A 226 17.70 10.76 19.22
N LYS A 227 18.50 10.40 18.20
CA LYS A 227 19.45 11.33 17.54
C LYS A 227 18.73 12.49 16.84
N ALA A 228 17.51 12.29 16.37
CA ALA A 228 16.69 13.34 15.80
C ALA A 228 16.07 14.28 16.85
N GLY A 229 16.21 13.95 18.14
CA GLY A 229 15.71 14.77 19.25
C GLY A 229 14.26 14.48 19.63
N TYR A 230 13.72 13.33 19.23
CA TYR A 230 12.37 12.87 19.56
C TYR A 230 12.40 11.70 20.55
N SER A 231 11.30 11.51 21.27
CA SER A 231 11.15 10.46 22.28
C SER A 231 10.58 9.16 21.68
N PHE A 232 11.39 8.09 21.67
CA PHE A 232 10.97 6.77 21.20
C PHE A 232 10.00 6.11 22.18
N GLY A 233 8.83 5.70 21.68
CA GLY A 233 7.74 5.17 22.50
C GLY A 233 6.83 6.19 23.17
N ASP A 234 7.00 7.48 22.87
CA ASP A 234 6.10 8.54 23.34
C ASP A 234 5.68 9.49 22.21
N GLU A 235 6.65 10.12 21.54
CA GLU A 235 6.38 11.01 20.41
C GLU A 235 6.33 10.24 19.08
N VAL A 236 7.11 9.17 19.00
CA VAL A 236 7.24 8.29 17.83
C VAL A 236 7.05 6.85 18.24
N MET A 237 6.08 6.18 17.62
CA MET A 237 5.81 4.75 17.75
C MET A 237 6.26 4.00 16.50
N ILE A 238 6.20 2.66 16.54
CA ILE A 238 6.50 1.78 15.40
C ILE A 238 5.21 1.16 14.84
N ALA A 239 5.16 1.07 13.52
CA ALA A 239 4.29 0.13 12.81
C ALA A 239 5.16 -0.87 12.02
N LEU A 240 4.67 -2.09 11.85
CA LEU A 240 5.34 -3.13 11.08
C LEU A 240 4.40 -3.62 9.99
N ASP A 241 4.93 -3.87 8.81
CA ASP A 241 4.33 -4.79 7.84
C ASP A 241 5.18 -6.05 7.79
N CYS A 242 4.62 -7.15 8.27
CA CYS A 242 5.28 -8.43 8.25
C CYS A 242 5.22 -9.08 6.87
N ALA A 243 4.15 -8.84 6.08
CA ALA A 243 3.82 -9.58 4.86
C ALA A 243 4.00 -11.10 5.05
N ALA A 244 3.43 -11.67 6.12
CA ALA A 244 3.82 -13.00 6.58
C ALA A 244 3.51 -14.14 5.61
N ALA A 245 2.56 -13.94 4.69
CA ALA A 245 2.27 -14.86 3.59
C ALA A 245 3.54 -15.15 2.73
N GLU A 246 4.43 -14.16 2.57
CA GLU A 246 5.67 -14.31 1.81
C GLU A 246 6.65 -15.32 2.42
N PHE A 247 6.56 -15.64 3.71
CA PHE A 247 7.38 -16.67 4.36
C PHE A 247 6.55 -17.74 5.06
N TYR A 248 5.28 -17.89 4.70
CA TYR A 248 4.45 -18.99 5.16
C TYR A 248 4.52 -20.15 4.17
N GLU A 249 5.06 -21.28 4.60
CA GLU A 249 5.19 -22.48 3.78
C GLU A 249 4.82 -23.74 4.58
N ASN A 250 4.04 -24.63 3.96
CA ASN A 250 3.69 -25.93 4.53
C ASN A 250 3.07 -25.85 5.95
N GLY A 251 2.26 -24.81 6.20
CA GLY A 251 1.57 -24.62 7.48
C GLY A 251 2.43 -24.00 8.58
N LYS A 252 3.59 -23.40 8.23
CA LYS A 252 4.53 -22.79 9.18
C LYS A 252 5.12 -21.51 8.61
N TYR A 253 5.47 -20.59 9.50
CA TYR A 253 6.19 -19.36 9.19
C TYR A 253 7.69 -19.66 9.20
N ASP A 254 8.28 -19.79 8.01
CA ASP A 254 9.67 -20.19 7.79
C ASP A 254 10.57 -18.97 7.56
N TYR A 255 11.14 -18.45 8.65
CA TYR A 255 12.05 -17.30 8.58
C TYR A 255 13.37 -17.66 7.90
N THR A 256 13.68 -18.95 7.67
CA THR A 256 14.92 -19.31 6.97
C THR A 256 14.97 -18.80 5.54
N LYS A 257 13.78 -18.53 4.95
CA LYS A 257 13.64 -17.96 3.60
C LYS A 257 14.38 -16.62 3.46
N PHE A 258 14.32 -15.78 4.49
CA PHE A 258 14.93 -14.45 4.47
C PHE A 258 16.10 -14.31 5.45
N GLU A 259 16.06 -14.97 6.60
CA GLU A 259 17.08 -14.87 7.65
C GLU A 259 18.17 -15.95 7.55
N GLY A 260 18.14 -16.77 6.50
CA GLY A 260 19.12 -17.83 6.23
C GLY A 260 18.96 -19.06 7.12
N GLU A 261 19.96 -19.97 7.11
CA GLU A 261 19.85 -21.29 7.78
C GLU A 261 19.59 -21.22 9.31
N SER A 262 19.88 -20.09 9.95
CA SER A 262 19.60 -19.85 11.37
C SER A 262 18.20 -19.32 11.67
N GLY A 263 17.42 -19.01 10.64
CA GLY A 263 16.04 -18.51 10.80
C GLY A 263 15.16 -19.51 11.54
N ALA A 264 14.23 -18.99 12.33
CA ALA A 264 13.29 -19.83 13.06
C ALA A 264 12.13 -20.31 12.17
N ILE A 265 11.70 -21.54 12.36
CA ILE A 265 10.45 -22.05 11.77
C ILE A 265 9.40 -22.07 12.87
N ARG A 266 8.36 -21.25 12.73
CA ARG A 266 7.31 -21.07 13.74
C ARG A 266 5.99 -21.66 13.29
N THR A 267 5.28 -22.30 14.19
CA THR A 267 3.84 -22.56 14.05
C THR A 267 3.04 -21.25 14.16
N SER A 268 1.75 -21.26 13.81
CA SER A 268 0.87 -20.09 13.97
C SER A 268 0.83 -19.55 15.40
N ASP A 269 0.75 -20.43 16.40
CA ASP A 269 0.77 -20.03 17.81
C ASP A 269 2.10 -19.40 18.21
N GLU A 270 3.22 -19.96 17.75
CA GLU A 270 4.56 -19.43 18.02
C GLU A 270 4.81 -18.09 17.31
N GLN A 271 4.27 -17.92 16.10
CA GLN A 271 4.32 -16.67 15.36
C GLN A 271 3.52 -15.58 16.08
N ALA A 272 2.27 -15.88 16.46
CA ALA A 272 1.43 -14.95 17.21
C ALA A 272 2.07 -14.57 18.56
N ALA A 273 2.63 -15.54 19.27
CA ALA A 273 3.36 -15.29 20.51
C ALA A 273 4.62 -14.44 20.31
N TYR A 274 5.38 -14.66 19.24
CA TYR A 274 6.56 -13.87 18.90
C TYR A 274 6.21 -12.40 18.65
N LEU A 275 5.16 -12.11 17.86
CA LEU A 275 4.68 -10.74 17.64
C LEU A 275 4.16 -10.09 18.93
N ALA A 276 3.51 -10.87 19.79
CA ALA A 276 3.05 -10.41 21.10
C ALA A 276 4.20 -10.11 22.08
N GLU A 277 5.32 -10.82 21.99
CA GLU A 277 6.53 -10.51 22.76
C GLU A 277 7.22 -9.26 22.21
N LEU A 278 7.35 -9.17 20.88
CA LEU A 278 8.00 -8.05 20.22
C LEU A 278 7.31 -6.72 20.53
N SER A 279 5.97 -6.69 20.48
CA SER A 279 5.15 -5.51 20.82
C SER A 279 5.18 -5.11 22.29
N LYS A 280 5.60 -6.00 23.20
CA LYS A 280 5.86 -5.65 24.61
C LYS A 280 7.25 -5.06 24.81
N LYS A 281 8.22 -5.48 24.00
CA LYS A 281 9.62 -5.05 24.09
C LYS A 281 9.88 -3.71 23.41
N TYR A 282 9.19 -3.45 22.30
CA TYR A 282 9.31 -2.24 21.50
C TYR A 282 7.99 -1.47 21.46
N PRO A 283 8.01 -0.15 21.22
CA PRO A 283 6.80 0.67 21.15
C PRO A 283 6.04 0.47 19.83
N ILE A 284 5.66 -0.77 19.54
CA ILE A 284 4.89 -1.15 18.36
C ILE A 284 3.41 -0.91 18.67
N ILE A 285 2.76 -0.08 17.85
CA ILE A 285 1.35 0.24 17.99
C ILE A 285 0.50 -0.28 16.83
N SER A 286 1.14 -0.76 15.75
CA SER A 286 0.44 -1.41 14.63
C SER A 286 1.28 -2.54 14.04
N ILE A 287 0.61 -3.63 13.67
CA ILE A 287 1.19 -4.75 12.91
C ILE A 287 0.24 -5.09 11.76
N GLU A 288 0.76 -5.04 10.55
CA GLU A 288 0.11 -5.43 9.30
C GLU A 288 0.57 -6.81 8.89
N ASP A 289 -0.38 -7.64 8.45
CA ASP A 289 -0.19 -9.00 7.95
C ASP A 289 0.79 -9.85 8.76
N GLY A 290 0.60 -9.82 10.08
CA GLY A 290 1.41 -10.61 11.03
C GLY A 290 1.27 -12.13 10.86
N MET A 291 0.20 -12.56 10.20
CA MET A 291 -0.16 -13.94 9.91
C MET A 291 -0.47 -14.09 8.41
N ASP A 292 -0.42 -15.30 7.87
CA ASP A 292 -0.73 -15.63 6.48
C ASP A 292 -2.19 -15.31 6.12
N GLU A 293 -2.46 -14.92 4.86
CA GLU A 293 -3.77 -14.47 4.37
C GLU A 293 -4.89 -15.53 4.49
N ASN A 294 -4.51 -16.80 4.70
CA ASN A 294 -5.42 -17.93 4.92
C ASN A 294 -5.39 -18.49 6.35
N ASP A 295 -4.50 -18.00 7.23
CA ASP A 295 -4.36 -18.44 8.63
C ASP A 295 -5.30 -17.66 9.57
N TRP A 296 -6.60 -17.82 9.38
CA TRP A 296 -7.64 -17.17 10.19
C TRP A 296 -7.58 -17.52 11.68
N ASP A 297 -7.22 -18.76 12.01
CA ASP A 297 -7.04 -19.21 13.39
C ASP A 297 -5.81 -18.54 14.03
N GLY A 298 -4.72 -18.37 13.27
CA GLY A 298 -3.56 -17.59 13.66
C GLY A 298 -3.88 -16.12 13.88
N PHE A 299 -4.59 -15.47 12.94
CA PHE A 299 -5.06 -14.09 13.09
C PHE A 299 -5.95 -13.92 14.33
N LYS A 300 -6.86 -14.87 14.58
CA LYS A 300 -7.68 -14.88 15.78
C LYS A 300 -6.81 -14.95 17.04
N THR A 301 -5.83 -15.84 17.07
CA THR A 301 -4.92 -16.00 18.21
C THR A 301 -4.11 -14.73 18.46
N LEU A 302 -3.56 -14.11 17.41
CA LEU A 302 -2.86 -12.83 17.51
C LEU A 302 -3.77 -11.71 18.02
N THR A 303 -5.01 -11.65 17.51
CA THR A 303 -6.03 -10.69 17.96
C THR A 303 -6.36 -10.87 19.43
N ASP A 304 -6.58 -12.11 19.88
CA ASP A 304 -6.87 -12.43 21.28
C ASP A 304 -5.68 -12.10 22.20
N LEU A 305 -4.44 -12.11 21.70
CA LEU A 305 -3.23 -11.80 22.47
C LEU A 305 -2.93 -10.30 22.61
N ILE A 306 -3.06 -9.51 21.54
CA ILE A 306 -2.60 -8.12 21.51
C ILE A 306 -3.56 -7.10 20.88
N GLY A 307 -4.71 -7.53 20.34
CA GLY A 307 -5.65 -6.66 19.62
C GLY A 307 -6.25 -5.52 20.46
N ASP A 308 -6.24 -5.64 21.79
CA ASP A 308 -6.65 -4.57 22.71
C ASP A 308 -5.61 -3.44 22.85
N SER A 309 -4.37 -3.66 22.40
CA SER A 309 -3.24 -2.75 22.63
C SER A 309 -2.46 -2.38 21.37
N VAL A 310 -2.57 -3.19 20.31
CA VAL A 310 -1.87 -3.03 19.04
C VAL A 310 -2.91 -3.09 17.93
N GLN A 311 -2.87 -2.13 17.01
CA GLN A 311 -3.68 -2.16 15.80
C GLN A 311 -3.24 -3.36 14.93
N LEU A 312 -4.15 -4.24 14.59
CA LEU A 312 -3.91 -5.32 13.64
C LEU A 312 -4.55 -4.95 12.30
N VAL A 313 -3.71 -4.79 11.28
CA VAL A 313 -4.12 -4.43 9.92
C VAL A 313 -4.05 -5.70 9.06
N GLY A 314 -5.12 -5.98 8.32
CA GLY A 314 -5.10 -7.01 7.29
C GLY A 314 -5.02 -6.34 5.92
N ASP A 315 -3.95 -6.60 5.17
CA ASP A 315 -3.79 -6.17 3.77
C ASP A 315 -4.15 -7.31 2.84
N ASP A 316 -3.25 -8.29 2.63
CA ASP A 316 -3.50 -9.52 1.87
C ASP A 316 -4.65 -10.32 2.49
N LEU A 317 -4.82 -10.24 3.82
CA LEU A 317 -5.96 -10.88 4.49
C LEU A 317 -7.31 -10.40 3.93
N PHE A 318 -7.45 -9.11 3.65
CA PHE A 318 -8.74 -8.52 3.26
C PHE A 318 -8.83 -8.08 1.80
N VAL A 319 -7.70 -7.80 1.14
CA VAL A 319 -7.57 -7.34 -0.27
C VAL A 319 -8.58 -6.25 -0.65
N THR A 320 -8.91 -5.36 0.29
CA THR A 320 -9.96 -4.34 0.15
C THR A 320 -11.31 -4.92 -0.35
N ASN A 321 -11.62 -6.16 0.02
CA ASN A 321 -12.82 -6.88 -0.36
C ASN A 321 -13.82 -6.94 0.80
N VAL A 322 -15.00 -6.36 0.57
CA VAL A 322 -16.08 -6.28 1.57
C VAL A 322 -16.58 -7.65 2.05
N GLU A 323 -16.52 -8.69 1.23
CA GLU A 323 -16.95 -10.05 1.61
C GLU A 323 -15.94 -10.73 2.54
N ARG A 324 -14.65 -10.39 2.42
CA ARG A 324 -13.60 -10.91 3.32
C ARG A 324 -13.56 -10.15 4.64
N LEU A 325 -13.88 -8.86 4.61
CA LEU A 325 -13.92 -8.02 5.81
C LEU A 325 -15.13 -8.33 6.71
N SER A 326 -16.23 -8.82 6.14
CA SER A 326 -17.56 -8.90 6.80
C SER A 326 -17.81 -10.17 7.60
#